data_AF-D1L6E6-F1
#
_entry.id   AF-D1L6E6-F1
#
_cell.length_a   1.000
_cell.length_b   1.000
_cell.length_c   1.000
_cell.angle_alpha   90.00
_cell.angle_beta   90.00
_cell.angle_gamma   90.00
#
_symmetry.space_group_name_H-M   'P 1'
#
loop_
_entity.id
_entity.type
_entity.pdbx_description
1 polymer ?
#
loop_
_entity_poly.entity_id
_entity_poly.type
_entity_poly.pdbx_seq_one_letter_code
_entity_poly.pdbx_strand_id
1 'polypeptide(L)'
;SWYQEMSKLKAKFKALQRTQRHLLGEDLGPLSVKELQQLEKQLECSLSLARQRKTQLMMGQVEELRRKERQLGDINRQLKHKLDAEGSNSNNYRAMQQITWAAGTVVDEGAAAYHMQQQQQQHPNHSAAMDREPTPA
;
A
#
# COMPACT_ATOMS: atom_id res chain seq x y z
N SER A 1 12.49 -58.96 -17.73
CA SER A 1 13.16 -59.35 -16.46
C SER A 1 13.41 -58.10 -15.62
N TRP A 2 12.94 -58.08 -14.37
CA TRP A 2 13.01 -56.93 -13.45
C TRP A 2 14.42 -56.32 -13.32
N TYR A 3 15.45 -57.16 -13.25
CA TYR A 3 16.85 -56.73 -13.19
C TYR A 3 17.29 -55.85 -14.37
N GLN A 4 16.77 -56.10 -15.58
CA GLN A 4 17.08 -55.29 -16.77
C GLN A 4 16.40 -53.92 -16.69
N GLU A 5 15.19 -53.83 -16.15
CA GLU A 5 14.48 -52.56 -15.96
C GLU A 5 15.14 -51.71 -14.88
N MET A 6 15.48 -52.31 -13.74
CA MET A 6 16.23 -51.63 -12.69
C MET A 6 17.59 -51.12 -13.19
N SER A 7 18.29 -51.89 -14.03
CA SER A 7 19.54 -51.47 -14.67
C SER A 7 19.34 -50.28 -15.62
N LYS A 8 18.31 -50.32 -16.47
CA LYS A 8 17.93 -49.20 -17.35
C LYS A 8 17.58 -47.93 -16.54
N LEU A 9 16.81 -48.08 -15.45
CA LEU A 9 16.43 -46.96 -14.57
C LEU A 9 17.65 -46.35 -13.87
N LYS A 10 18.55 -47.19 -13.33
CA LYS A 10 19.79 -46.75 -12.68
C LYS A 10 20.73 -46.03 -13.65
N ALA A 11 20.78 -46.45 -14.91
CA ALA A 11 21.52 -45.76 -15.96
C ALA A 11 20.92 -44.38 -16.28
N LYS A 12 19.59 -44.28 -16.42
CA LYS A 12 18.88 -42.98 -16.62
C LYS A 12 19.13 -42.03 -15.46
N PHE A 13 19.02 -42.50 -14.21
CA PHE A 13 19.30 -41.69 -13.02
C PHE A 13 20.74 -41.14 -13.02
N LYS A 14 21.74 -42.01 -13.27
CA LYS A 14 23.16 -41.59 -13.36
C LYS A 14 23.45 -40.65 -14.54
N ALA A 15 22.66 -40.69 -15.62
CA ALA A 15 22.76 -39.71 -16.70
C ALA A 15 22.20 -38.35 -16.24
N LEU A 16 20.98 -38.34 -15.69
CA LEU A 16 20.33 -37.12 -15.20
C LEU A 16 21.15 -36.42 -14.10
N GLN A 17 21.68 -37.16 -13.14
CA GLN A 17 22.53 -36.62 -12.07
C GLN A 17 23.83 -35.99 -12.62
N ARG A 18 24.42 -36.55 -13.68
CA ARG A 18 25.58 -35.93 -14.34
C ARG A 18 25.18 -34.62 -15.02
N THR A 19 24.10 -34.61 -15.79
CA THR A 19 23.57 -33.40 -16.43
C THR A 19 23.25 -32.30 -15.40
N GLN A 20 22.64 -32.65 -14.26
CA GLN A 20 22.38 -31.71 -13.18
C GLN A 20 23.66 -31.06 -12.65
N ARG A 21 24.70 -31.86 -12.38
CA ARG A 21 25.98 -31.36 -11.89
C ARG A 21 26.65 -30.42 -12.90
N HIS A 22 26.66 -30.77 -14.19
CA HIS A 22 27.17 -29.87 -15.22
C HIS A 22 26.39 -28.54 -15.26
N LEU A 23 25.05 -28.57 -15.13
CA LEU A 23 24.21 -27.36 -15.06
C LEU A 23 24.45 -26.52 -13.79
N LEU A 24 25.03 -27.09 -12.74
CA LEU A 24 25.48 -26.40 -11.53
C LEU A 24 26.94 -25.93 -11.60
N GLY A 25 27.65 -26.19 -12.71
CA GLY A 25 29.08 -25.88 -12.87
C GLY A 25 30.03 -26.91 -12.26
N GLU A 26 29.52 -28.07 -11.84
CA GLU A 26 30.29 -29.18 -11.27
C GLU A 26 30.71 -30.20 -12.36
N ASP A 27 31.76 -30.99 -12.08
CA ASP A 27 32.24 -32.08 -12.96
C ASP A 27 32.48 -31.66 -14.42
N LEU A 28 32.93 -30.43 -14.67
CA LEU A 28 33.10 -29.89 -16.03
C LEU A 28 34.32 -30.44 -16.79
N GLY A 29 35.31 -31.01 -16.09
CA GLY A 29 36.58 -31.47 -16.70
C GLY A 29 36.48 -32.47 -17.87
N PRO A 30 35.49 -33.40 -17.91
CA PRO A 30 35.30 -34.31 -19.03
C PRO A 30 34.63 -33.70 -20.28
N LEU A 31 34.14 -32.46 -20.24
CA LEU A 31 33.47 -31.82 -21.38
C LEU A 31 34.49 -31.20 -22.32
N SER A 32 34.25 -31.33 -23.62
CA SER A 32 34.99 -30.57 -24.64
C SER A 32 34.59 -29.09 -24.63
N VAL A 33 35.44 -28.22 -25.19
CA VAL A 33 35.17 -26.78 -25.35
C VAL A 33 33.81 -26.51 -26.03
N LYS A 34 33.45 -27.33 -27.03
CA LYS A 34 32.17 -27.22 -27.74
C LYS A 34 30.97 -27.57 -26.85
N GLU A 35 31.10 -28.56 -25.97
CA GLU A 35 30.06 -28.93 -25.01
C GLU A 35 29.91 -27.87 -23.91
N LEU A 36 31.02 -27.28 -23.46
CA LEU A 36 31.01 -26.17 -22.50
C LEU A 36 30.32 -24.93 -23.09
N GLN A 37 30.63 -24.54 -24.33
CA GLN A 37 29.93 -23.44 -25.03
C GLN A 37 28.43 -23.70 -25.19
N GLN A 38 28.04 -24.96 -25.47
CA GLN A 38 26.63 -25.33 -25.58
C GLN A 38 25.91 -25.30 -24.22
N LEU A 39 26.60 -25.69 -23.15
CA LEU A 39 26.11 -25.63 -21.76
C LEU A 39 25.94 -24.19 -21.29
N GLU A 40 26.94 -23.33 -21.52
CA GLU A 40 26.91 -21.89 -21.24
C GLU A 40 25.71 -21.24 -21.92
N LYS A 41 25.56 -21.40 -23.24
CA LYS A 41 24.42 -20.90 -24.01
C LYS A 41 23.07 -21.39 -23.48
N GLN A 42 22.98 -22.65 -23.07
CA GLN A 42 21.76 -23.19 -22.47
C GLN A 42 21.42 -22.50 -21.14
N LEU A 43 22.42 -22.24 -20.28
CA LEU A 43 22.26 -21.54 -19.01
C LEU A 43 21.88 -20.07 -19.24
N GLU A 44 22.53 -19.37 -20.17
CA GLU A 44 22.22 -17.99 -20.54
C GLU A 44 20.78 -17.82 -21.04
N CYS A 45 20.34 -18.65 -22.00
CA CYS A 45 18.97 -18.63 -22.48
C CYS A 45 17.97 -18.89 -21.34
N SER A 46 18.25 -19.87 -20.48
CA SER A 46 17.38 -20.24 -19.36
C SER A 46 17.28 -19.12 -18.32
N LEU A 47 18.41 -18.47 -18.01
CA LEU A 47 18.50 -17.33 -17.09
C LEU A 47 17.79 -16.10 -17.64
N SER A 48 17.93 -15.84 -18.95
CA SER A 48 17.23 -14.76 -19.64
C SER A 48 15.71 -14.93 -19.56
N LEU A 49 15.20 -16.12 -19.89
CA LEU A 49 13.77 -16.46 -19.78
C LEU A 49 13.25 -16.34 -18.33
N ALA A 50 14.02 -16.81 -17.35
CA ALA A 50 13.66 -16.69 -15.93
C ALA A 50 13.57 -15.22 -15.48
N ARG A 51 14.54 -14.38 -15.88
CA ARG A 51 14.54 -12.93 -15.62
C ARG A 51 13.36 -12.24 -16.30
N GLN A 52 13.12 -12.53 -17.58
CA GLN A 52 11.97 -11.99 -18.33
C GLN A 52 10.64 -12.32 -17.64
N ARG A 53 10.42 -13.59 -17.27
CA ARG A 53 9.20 -14.02 -16.57
C ARG A 53 9.05 -13.34 -15.21
N LYS A 54 10.13 -13.19 -14.44
CA LYS A 54 10.11 -12.47 -13.16
C LYS A 54 9.70 -11.00 -13.37
N THR A 55 10.28 -10.33 -14.36
CA THR A 55 9.96 -8.93 -14.70
C THR A 55 8.50 -8.78 -15.11
N GLN A 56 7.97 -9.65 -15.99
CA GLN A 56 6.57 -9.64 -16.41
C GLN A 56 5.61 -9.80 -15.21
N LEU A 57 5.90 -10.72 -14.29
CA LEU A 57 5.09 -10.91 -13.07
C LEU A 57 5.13 -9.68 -12.16
N MET A 58 6.31 -9.08 -11.96
CA MET A 58 6.45 -7.87 -11.14
C MET A 58 5.75 -6.66 -11.76
N MET A 59 5.82 -6.49 -13.08
CA MET A 59 5.09 -5.42 -13.78
C MET A 59 3.58 -5.59 -13.63
N GLY A 60 3.04 -6.80 -13.83
CA GLY A 60 1.61 -7.08 -13.62
C GLY A 60 1.15 -6.83 -12.18
N GLN A 61 2.00 -7.12 -11.18
CA GLN A 61 1.72 -6.77 -9.78
C GLN A 61 1.67 -5.25 -9.55
N VAL A 62 2.58 -4.48 -10.14
CA VAL A 62 2.58 -3.00 -10.06
C VAL A 62 1.35 -2.40 -10.73
N GLU A 63 0.95 -2.91 -11.90
CA GLU A 63 -0.25 -2.47 -12.62
C GLU A 63 -1.54 -2.74 -11.83
N GLU A 64 -1.65 -3.94 -11.26
CA GLU A 64 -2.79 -4.35 -10.42
C GLU A 64 -2.88 -3.53 -9.11
N LEU A 65 -1.75 -3.22 -8.48
CA LEU A 65 -1.72 -2.35 -7.31
C LEU A 65 -2.13 -0.91 -7.66
N ARG A 66 -1.60 -0.35 -8.76
CA ARG A 66 -2.00 0.97 -9.26
C ARG A 66 -3.49 1.02 -9.65
N ARG A 67 -4.06 -0.08 -10.13
CA ARG A 67 -5.50 -0.20 -10.43
C ARG A 67 -6.33 -0.15 -9.15
N LYS A 68 -5.93 -0.88 -8.11
CA LYS A 68 -6.55 -0.87 -6.77
C LYS A 68 -6.46 0.50 -6.10
N GLU A 69 -5.29 1.14 -6.17
CA GLU A 69 -5.04 2.49 -5.65
C GLU A 69 -6.03 3.50 -6.24
N ARG A 70 -6.20 3.53 -7.58
CA ARG A 70 -7.18 4.40 -8.23
C ARG A 70 -8.61 4.13 -7.76
N GLN A 71 -9.04 2.85 -7.76
CA GLN A 71 -10.39 2.47 -7.32
C GLN A 71 -10.68 2.89 -5.87
N LEU A 72 -9.73 2.66 -4.95
CA LEU A 72 -9.87 3.08 -3.56
C LEU A 72 -9.87 4.61 -3.43
N GLY A 73 -9.06 5.32 -4.23
CA GLY A 73 -9.09 6.78 -4.30
C GLY A 73 -10.42 7.35 -4.79
N ASP A 74 -11.04 6.73 -5.78
CA ASP A 74 -12.37 7.10 -6.29
C ASP A 74 -13.47 6.85 -5.25
N ILE A 75 -13.47 5.68 -4.60
CA ILE A 75 -14.42 5.36 -3.52
C ILE A 75 -14.24 6.34 -2.35
N ASN A 76 -13.00 6.65 -1.95
CA ASN A 76 -12.72 7.59 -0.86
C ASN A 76 -13.22 9.01 -1.20
N ARG A 77 -13.01 9.50 -2.44
CA ARG A 77 -13.59 10.76 -2.92
C ARG A 77 -15.12 10.76 -2.84
N GLN A 78 -15.78 9.70 -3.29
CA GLN A 78 -17.24 9.58 -3.23
C GLN A 78 -17.77 9.58 -1.79
N LEU A 79 -17.09 8.88 -0.87
CA LEU A 79 -17.46 8.86 0.54
C LEU A 79 -17.28 10.22 1.21
N LYS A 80 -16.20 10.95 0.90
CA LYS A 80 -16.00 12.34 1.37
C LYS A 80 -17.12 13.25 0.90
N HIS A 81 -17.44 13.25 -0.40
CA HIS A 81 -18.54 14.07 -0.92
C HIS A 81 -19.91 13.74 -0.28
N LYS A 82 -20.18 12.47 0.03
CA LYS A 82 -21.39 12.08 0.79
C LYS A 82 -21.37 12.64 2.21
N LEU A 83 -20.24 12.49 2.93
CA LEU A 83 -20.08 13.01 4.28
C LEU A 83 -20.23 14.55 4.33
N ASP A 84 -19.66 15.26 3.36
CA ASP A 84 -19.76 16.72 3.26
C ASP A 84 -21.21 17.16 2.98
N ALA A 85 -21.94 16.42 2.14
CA ALA A 85 -23.36 16.67 1.85
C ALA A 85 -24.27 16.38 3.05
N GLU A 86 -24.07 15.25 3.74
CA GLU A 86 -24.83 14.88 4.95
C GLU A 86 -24.50 15.80 6.14
N GLY A 87 -23.23 16.19 6.30
CA GLY A 87 -22.78 17.17 7.28
C GLY A 87 -23.37 18.57 7.03
N SER A 88 -23.46 18.98 5.76
CA SER A 88 -24.15 20.21 5.36
C SER A 88 -25.64 20.15 5.65
N ASN A 89 -26.30 19.01 5.40
CA ASN A 89 -27.70 18.80 5.78
C ASN A 89 -27.90 18.86 7.31
N SER A 90 -27.03 18.21 8.08
CA SER A 90 -27.07 18.24 9.56
C SER A 90 -26.86 19.65 10.11
N ASN A 91 -25.94 20.42 9.52
CA ASN A 91 -25.77 21.84 9.82
C ASN A 91 -27.03 22.66 9.46
N ASN A 92 -27.74 22.34 8.37
CA ASN A 92 -28.98 23.02 8.02
C ASN A 92 -30.08 22.78 9.08
N TYR A 93 -30.23 21.55 9.58
CA TYR A 93 -31.15 21.26 10.69
C TYR A 93 -30.72 21.90 12.02
N ARG A 94 -29.42 22.01 12.30
CA ARG A 94 -28.89 22.66 13.51
C ARG A 94 -29.03 24.18 13.47
N ALA A 95 -28.77 24.81 12.31
CA ALA A 95 -28.97 26.23 12.08
C ALA A 95 -30.47 26.59 12.12
N MET A 96 -31.32 25.78 11.50
CA MET A 96 -32.78 25.94 11.58
C MET A 96 -33.29 25.81 13.02
N GLN A 97 -32.78 24.84 13.80
CA GLN A 97 -33.09 24.76 15.23
C GLN A 97 -32.64 26.01 16.00
N GLN A 98 -31.42 26.52 15.78
CA GLN A 98 -30.98 27.76 16.42
C GLN A 98 -31.85 28.97 16.05
N ILE A 99 -32.29 29.08 14.79
CA ILE A 99 -33.22 30.13 14.34
C ILE A 99 -34.58 29.98 15.03
N THR A 100 -35.11 28.76 15.18
CA THR A 100 -36.36 28.51 15.91
C THR A 100 -36.26 28.85 17.40
N TRP A 101 -35.14 28.52 18.07
CA TRP A 101 -34.88 28.92 19.46
C TRP A 101 -34.75 30.45 19.61
N ALA A 102 -34.12 31.14 18.64
CA ALA A 102 -33.98 32.59 18.64
C ALA A 102 -35.30 33.32 18.29
N ALA A 103 -36.15 32.73 17.45
CA ALA A 103 -37.46 33.30 17.09
C ALA A 103 -38.49 33.24 18.24
N GLY A 104 -38.25 32.42 19.26
CA GLY A 104 -39.10 32.32 20.45
C GLY A 104 -39.00 33.50 21.43
N THR A 105 -38.02 34.40 21.28
CA THR A 105 -37.73 35.47 22.26
C THR A 105 -38.46 36.79 21.97
N VAL A 106 -39.71 36.73 21.51
CA VAL A 106 -40.56 37.91 21.21
C VAL A 106 -41.69 38.12 22.22
N VAL A 107 -41.40 37.92 23.51
CA VAL A 107 -42.02 38.63 24.67
C VAL A 107 -41.24 38.31 25.95
N ASP A 108 -40.31 39.19 26.35
CA ASP A 108 -40.39 39.93 27.63
C ASP A 108 -39.12 40.81 27.82
N GLU A 109 -39.31 42.03 28.29
CA GLU A 109 -38.39 43.17 28.11
C GLU A 109 -37.32 43.29 29.23
N GLY A 110 -36.97 42.17 29.89
CA GLY A 110 -36.19 42.18 31.14
C GLY A 110 -34.77 41.60 31.11
N ALA A 111 -34.42 40.72 30.16
CA ALA A 111 -33.23 39.87 30.29
C ALA A 111 -31.89 40.52 29.86
N ALA A 112 -31.91 41.56 29.02
CA ALA A 112 -30.71 42.10 28.38
C ALA A 112 -29.76 42.84 29.33
N ALA A 113 -30.23 43.32 30.49
CA ALA A 113 -29.47 44.22 31.37
C ALA A 113 -28.26 43.56 32.06
N TYR A 114 -28.30 42.25 32.34
CA TYR A 114 -27.34 41.62 33.25
C TYR A 114 -25.98 41.23 32.63
N HIS A 115 -25.86 41.17 31.31
CA HIS A 115 -24.62 40.70 30.68
C HIS A 115 -23.57 41.80 30.47
N MET A 116 -23.98 43.07 30.35
CA MET A 116 -23.05 44.17 30.05
C MET A 116 -22.28 44.66 31.29
N GLN A 117 -22.75 44.36 32.51
CA GLN A 117 -22.12 44.77 33.77
C GLN A 117 -20.80 44.03 34.08
N GLN A 118 -20.59 42.81 33.55
CA GLN A 118 -19.44 41.95 33.92
C GLN A 118 -18.16 42.16 33.08
N GLN A 119 -18.19 42.95 32.01
CA GLN A 119 -16.98 43.19 31.17
C GLN A 119 -16.05 44.31 31.69
N GLN A 120 -16.36 44.95 32.81
CA GLN A 120 -15.65 46.17 33.25
C GLN A 120 -14.68 45.99 34.43
N GLN A 121 -14.18 44.77 34.69
CA GLN A 121 -13.08 44.54 35.64
C GLN A 121 -11.94 43.71 35.02
N GLN A 122 -10.77 44.34 34.92
CA GLN A 122 -9.48 43.81 34.44
C GLN A 122 -8.37 44.37 35.36
N HIS A 123 -7.10 43.96 35.34
CA HIS A 123 -6.31 43.07 34.48
C HIS A 123 -5.46 42.16 35.44
N PRO A 124 -4.22 41.67 35.16
CA PRO A 124 -3.49 41.43 33.89
C PRO A 124 -2.80 40.05 33.74
N ASN A 125 -2.58 39.67 32.48
CA ASN A 125 -1.39 39.03 31.89
C ASN A 125 -0.52 38.05 32.72
N HIS A 126 -0.51 36.76 32.36
CA HIS A 126 0.65 35.87 32.54
C HIS A 126 0.84 34.86 31.38
N SER A 127 2.05 34.92 30.80
CA SER A 127 2.84 33.85 30.19
C SER A 127 2.28 33.02 29.02
N ALA A 128 2.84 33.30 27.84
CA ALA A 128 3.02 32.31 26.79
C ALA A 128 4.03 31.23 27.23
N ALA A 129 3.77 29.96 26.86
CA ALA A 129 4.75 28.95 26.45
C ALA A 129 4.06 27.58 26.31
N MET A 130 3.98 27.05 25.09
CA MET A 130 4.12 25.62 24.87
C MET A 130 4.98 25.41 23.62
N ASP A 131 6.09 24.72 23.81
CA ASP A 131 7.15 24.54 22.84
C ASP A 131 6.74 23.74 21.62
N ARG A 132 7.43 24.00 20.51
CA ARG A 132 7.57 23.02 19.43
C ARG A 132 8.81 22.19 19.70
N GLU A 133 8.67 20.88 19.89
CA GLU A 133 9.81 19.98 19.67
C GLU A 133 10.03 19.70 18.18
N PRO A 134 11.29 19.64 17.71
CA PRO A 134 11.63 19.32 16.33
C PRO A 134 11.93 17.84 16.12
N THR A 135 11.54 17.31 14.96
CA THR A 135 11.97 15.98 14.47
C THR A 135 13.44 16.01 14.02
N PRO A 136 14.29 15.06 14.41
CA PRO A 136 15.57 14.78 13.76
C PRO A 136 15.42 13.78 12.60
N ALA A 137 16.47 13.69 11.77
CA ALA A 137 16.54 12.94 10.52
C ALA A 137 16.76 11.41 10.66
#